data_AF-A0A5N6QSP6-F1
#
_entry.id   AF-A0A5N6QSP6-F1
#
_cell.length_a   1.000
_cell.length_b   1.000
_cell.length_c   1.000
_cell.angle_alpha   90.00
_cell.angle_beta   90.00
_cell.angle_gamma   90.00
#
_symmetry.space_group_name_H-M   'P 1'
#
loop_
_entity.id
_entity.type
_entity.pdbx_description
1 polymer ?
#
loop_
_entity_poly.entity_id
_entity_poly.type
_entity_poly.pdbx_seq_one_letter_code
_entity_poly.pdbx_strand_id
1 'polypeptide(L)'
;MRLIRSMHLAKFVAEMVSSFTLSLSVLKSAELDEIKVLTPKGIMHFRIAFEALFEHPDKLIWNIFTRVAITPELESLRRGIEFFIKEYVVKANKAITEKFKIAKKALNNAEGILM
;
A
#
# COMPACT_ATOMS: atom_id res chain seq x y z
N MET A 1 -5.17 19.13 9.52
CA MET A 1 -4.14 18.32 10.23
C MET A 1 -2.77 18.97 10.04
N ARG A 2 -1.91 19.04 11.07
CA ARG A 2 -0.51 19.50 10.89
C ARG A 2 0.26 18.40 10.13
N LEU A 3 1.18 18.77 9.23
CA LEU A 3 1.94 17.82 8.38
C LEU A 3 2.61 16.69 9.19
N ILE A 4 3.25 17.04 10.31
CA ILE A 4 3.89 16.09 11.23
C ILE A 4 2.89 15.06 11.77
N ARG A 5 1.67 15.48 12.12
CA ARG A 5 0.62 14.57 12.62
C ARG A 5 0.18 13.58 11.54
N SER A 6 0.03 14.05 10.30
CA SER A 6 -0.30 13.18 9.17
C SER A 6 0.80 12.15 8.90
N MET A 7 2.06 12.59 8.96
CA MET A 7 3.23 11.71 8.79
C MET A 7 3.31 10.64 9.89
N HIS A 8 3.14 11.02 11.16
CA HIS A 8 3.14 10.05 12.26
C HIS A 8 2.01 9.05 12.13
N LEU A 9 0.80 9.50 11.76
CA LEU A 9 -0.31 8.59 11.51
C LEU A 9 -0.01 7.62 10.35
N ALA A 10 0.54 8.11 9.24
CA ALA A 10 0.89 7.26 8.11
C ALA A 10 1.90 6.16 8.49
N LYS A 11 2.95 6.52 9.24
CA LYS A 11 3.95 5.57 9.74
C LYS A 11 3.35 4.58 10.75
N PHE A 12 2.49 5.05 11.65
CA PHE A 12 1.78 4.19 12.59
C PHE A 12 0.87 3.19 11.88
N VAL A 13 0.13 3.62 10.85
CA VAL A 13 -0.70 2.73 10.02
C VAL A 13 0.17 1.70 9.29
N ALA A 14 1.31 2.10 8.73
CA ALA A 14 2.26 1.17 8.12
C ALA A 14 2.73 0.10 9.13
N GLU A 15 3.06 0.50 10.36
CA GLU A 15 3.45 -0.43 11.43
C GLU A 15 2.32 -1.40 11.80
N MET A 16 1.08 -0.91 11.93
CA MET A 16 -0.08 -1.77 12.19
C MET A 16 -0.33 -2.78 11.07
N VAL A 17 -0.10 -2.38 9.81
CA VAL A 17 -0.20 -3.29 8.66
C VAL A 17 0.95 -4.30 8.67
N SER A 18 2.17 -3.85 9.00
CA SER A 18 3.36 -4.70 9.04
C SER A 18 3.33 -5.75 10.16
N SER A 19 2.72 -5.41 11.29
CA SER A 19 2.45 -6.31 12.41
C SER A 19 1.21 -7.19 12.20
N PHE A 20 0.54 -7.06 11.06
CA PHE A 20 -0.72 -7.74 10.75
C PHE A 20 -1.87 -7.45 11.72
N THR A 21 -1.76 -6.39 12.51
CA THR A 21 -2.86 -5.85 13.35
C THR A 21 -3.96 -5.26 12.47
N LEU A 22 -3.58 -4.75 11.29
CA LEU A 22 -4.48 -4.17 10.30
C LEU A 22 -4.23 -4.82 8.92
N SER A 23 -5.29 -5.13 8.18
CA SER A 23 -5.17 -5.59 6.79
C SER A 23 -5.18 -4.41 5.82
N LEU A 24 -4.49 -4.51 4.68
CA LEU A 24 -4.62 -3.54 3.59
C LEU A 24 -6.06 -3.45 3.05
N SER A 25 -6.93 -4.42 3.33
CA SER A 25 -8.35 -4.39 2.94
C SER A 25 -9.09 -3.15 3.46
N VAL A 26 -8.64 -2.55 4.57
CA VAL A 26 -9.24 -1.32 5.12
C VAL A 26 -9.09 -0.12 4.21
N LEU A 27 -8.15 -0.17 3.24
CA LEU A 27 -7.99 0.87 2.22
C LEU A 27 -9.10 0.84 1.17
N LYS A 28 -10.03 -0.15 1.19
CA LYS A 28 -11.18 -0.20 0.27
C LYS A 28 -12.05 1.06 0.35
N SER A 29 -12.15 1.69 1.52
CA SER A 29 -12.89 2.94 1.70
C SER A 29 -12.14 4.19 1.24
N ALA A 30 -10.87 4.07 0.86
CA ALA A 30 -10.02 5.20 0.49
C ALA A 30 -10.00 5.50 -1.02
N GLU A 31 -10.66 4.68 -1.85
CA GLU A 31 -10.85 4.89 -3.30
C GLU A 31 -9.56 5.32 -4.02
N LEU A 32 -8.48 4.55 -3.84
CA LEU A 32 -7.12 4.90 -4.29
C LEU A 32 -6.97 4.99 -5.83
N ASP A 33 -7.92 4.48 -6.58
CA ASP A 33 -8.04 4.60 -8.04
C ASP A 33 -8.82 5.84 -8.49
N GLU A 34 -9.56 6.50 -7.60
CA GLU A 34 -10.40 7.65 -7.97
C GLU A 34 -9.66 8.98 -7.78
N ILE A 35 -8.99 9.42 -8.85
CA ILE A 35 -8.19 10.67 -8.89
C ILE A 35 -9.02 11.90 -8.47
N LYS A 36 -10.33 11.90 -8.73
CA LYS A 36 -11.24 13.00 -8.36
C LYS A 36 -11.43 13.15 -6.84
N VAL A 37 -11.26 12.06 -6.09
CA VAL A 37 -11.45 12.00 -4.63
C VAL A 37 -10.11 12.23 -3.90
N LEU A 38 -8.99 11.92 -4.54
CA LEU A 38 -7.65 12.06 -3.96
C LEU A 38 -7.19 13.52 -3.87
N THR A 39 -7.40 14.14 -2.70
CA THR A 39 -6.81 15.46 -2.40
C THR A 39 -5.28 15.38 -2.32
N PRO A 40 -4.53 16.47 -2.58
CA PRO A 40 -3.07 16.49 -2.43
C PRO A 40 -2.58 16.04 -1.04
N LYS A 41 -3.37 16.33 0.02
CA LYS A 41 -3.08 15.88 1.39
C LYS A 41 -3.25 14.37 1.54
N GLY A 42 -4.30 13.80 0.95
CA GLY A 42 -4.53 12.36 0.93
C GLY A 42 -3.43 11.62 0.18
N ILE A 43 -3.05 12.12 -1.00
CA ILE A 43 -1.93 11.57 -1.79
C ILE A 43 -0.66 11.54 -0.94
N MET A 44 -0.29 12.65 -0.30
CA MET A 44 0.91 12.69 0.53
C MET A 44 0.82 11.75 1.75
N HIS A 45 -0.35 11.63 2.39
CA HIS A 45 -0.54 10.72 3.51
C HIS A 45 -0.30 9.27 3.11
N PHE A 46 -1.00 8.78 2.08
CA PHE A 46 -0.86 7.40 1.62
C PHE A 46 0.49 7.13 0.99
N ARG A 47 1.10 8.12 0.33
CA ARG A 47 2.47 8.02 -0.16
C ARG A 47 3.44 7.72 0.98
N ILE A 48 3.40 8.49 2.07
CA ILE A 48 4.26 8.24 3.25
C ILE A 48 3.98 6.85 3.84
N ALA A 49 2.71 6.42 3.89
CA ALA A 49 2.36 5.10 4.40
C ALA A 49 2.97 3.97 3.55
N PHE A 50 2.87 4.05 2.22
CA PHE A 50 3.48 3.05 1.34
C PHE A 50 5.02 3.13 1.32
N GLU A 51 5.60 4.32 1.37
CA GLU A 51 7.06 4.48 1.51
C GLU A 51 7.55 3.78 2.78
N ALA A 52 6.88 3.98 3.92
CA ALA A 52 7.19 3.30 5.17
C ALA A 52 7.01 1.77 5.07
N LEU A 53 5.95 1.28 4.41
CA LEU A 53 5.77 -0.16 4.17
C LEU A 53 6.92 -0.77 3.36
N PHE A 54 7.50 -0.02 2.43
CA PHE A 54 8.61 -0.50 1.61
C PHE A 54 9.98 -0.46 2.29
N GLU A 55 10.10 0.13 3.47
CA GLU A 55 11.30 0.04 4.32
C GLU A 55 11.48 -1.36 4.93
N HIS A 56 10.42 -2.19 4.95
CA HIS A 56 10.47 -3.55 5.49
C HIS A 56 11.12 -4.58 4.54
N PRO A 57 11.54 -5.75 5.05
CA PRO A 57 12.08 -6.84 4.23
C PRO A 57 11.09 -7.36 3.17
N ASP A 58 11.62 -7.85 2.06
CA ASP A 58 10.86 -8.35 0.90
C ASP A 58 9.81 -9.39 1.27
N LYS A 59 10.18 -10.33 2.15
CA LYS A 59 9.30 -11.37 2.69
C LYS A 59 8.07 -10.77 3.39
N LEU A 60 8.27 -9.71 4.17
CA LEU A 60 7.16 -9.07 4.89
C LEU A 60 6.24 -8.32 3.92
N ILE A 61 6.82 -7.58 2.96
CA ILE A 61 6.06 -6.92 1.90
C ILE A 61 5.23 -7.94 1.11
N TRP A 62 5.83 -9.06 0.71
CA TRP A 62 5.11 -10.13 0.03
C TRP A 62 3.91 -10.62 0.83
N ASN A 63 4.11 -10.92 2.12
CA ASN A 63 3.07 -11.47 2.98
C ASN A 63 1.93 -10.45 3.23
N ILE A 64 2.24 -9.17 3.38
CA ILE A 64 1.25 -8.10 3.53
C ILE A 64 0.33 -8.02 2.30
N PHE A 65 0.92 -7.95 1.11
CA PHE A 65 0.16 -7.72 -0.13
C PHE A 65 -0.56 -8.99 -0.60
N THR A 66 -0.05 -10.18 -0.30
CA THR A 66 -0.73 -11.47 -0.61
C THR A 66 -2.07 -11.60 0.12
N ARG A 67 -2.21 -11.03 1.33
CA ARG A 67 -3.45 -11.13 2.12
C ARG A 67 -4.67 -10.47 1.48
N VAL A 68 -4.47 -9.51 0.58
CA VAL A 68 -5.58 -8.93 -0.20
C VAL A 68 -5.76 -9.62 -1.56
N ALA A 69 -4.80 -10.46 -1.98
CA ALA A 69 -4.86 -11.21 -3.24
C ALA A 69 -5.81 -12.40 -3.20
N ILE A 70 -6.00 -12.98 -2.02
CA ILE A 70 -6.84 -14.16 -1.79
C ILE A 70 -8.35 -13.86 -1.78
N THR A 71 -8.76 -12.59 -1.71
CA THR A 71 -10.16 -12.18 -1.59
C THR A 71 -10.64 -11.57 -2.92
N PRO A 72 -11.47 -12.28 -3.72
CA PRO A 72 -11.92 -11.79 -5.04
C PRO A 72 -12.61 -10.42 -4.97
N GLU A 73 -13.37 -10.15 -3.91
CA GLU A 73 -14.12 -8.92 -3.68
C GLU A 73 -13.23 -7.68 -3.45
N LEU A 74 -11.91 -7.89 -3.35
CA LEU A 74 -10.90 -6.85 -3.23
C LEU A 74 -10.19 -6.55 -4.56
N GLU A 75 -10.61 -7.11 -5.69
CA GLU A 75 -9.95 -6.88 -6.98
C GLU A 75 -9.81 -5.39 -7.34
N SER A 76 -10.88 -4.59 -7.22
CA SER A 76 -10.81 -3.14 -7.44
C SER A 76 -9.81 -2.47 -6.49
N LEU A 77 -9.79 -2.84 -5.21
CA LEU A 77 -8.80 -2.35 -4.25
C LEU A 77 -7.38 -2.68 -4.69
N ARG A 78 -7.11 -3.92 -5.14
CA ARG A 78 -5.78 -4.32 -5.60
C ARG A 78 -5.31 -3.49 -6.79
N ARG A 79 -6.19 -3.26 -7.76
CA ARG A 79 -5.92 -2.38 -8.91
C ARG A 79 -5.65 -0.94 -8.46
N GLY A 80 -6.42 -0.43 -7.51
CA GLY A 80 -6.22 0.90 -6.94
C GLY A 80 -4.90 1.05 -6.18
N ILE A 81 -4.53 0.05 -5.38
CA ILE A 81 -3.22 0.01 -4.71
C ILE A 81 -2.09 -0.01 -5.74
N GLU A 82 -2.16 -0.88 -6.76
CA GLU A 82 -1.14 -0.95 -7.81
C GLU A 82 -0.99 0.39 -8.54
N PHE A 83 -2.12 0.97 -8.95
CA PHE A 83 -2.14 2.28 -9.62
C PHE A 83 -1.53 3.37 -8.75
N PHE A 84 -2.00 3.49 -7.50
CA PHE A 84 -1.56 4.54 -6.59
C PHE A 84 -0.06 4.48 -6.32
N ILE A 85 0.47 3.29 -6.04
CA ILE A 85 1.90 3.12 -5.77
C ILE A 85 2.70 3.48 -7.03
N LYS A 86 2.27 3.01 -8.21
CA LYS A 86 2.96 3.32 -9.46
C LYS A 86 2.96 4.81 -9.76
N GLU A 87 1.82 5.48 -9.60
CA GLU A 87 1.63 6.87 -9.98
C GLU A 87 2.23 7.86 -8.97
N TYR A 88 2.02 7.63 -7.68
CA TYR A 88 2.33 8.62 -6.64
C TYR A 88 3.52 8.27 -5.76
N VAL A 89 3.96 7.00 -5.72
CA VAL A 89 5.10 6.56 -4.90
C VAL A 89 6.34 6.35 -5.78
N VAL A 90 6.27 5.45 -6.77
CA VAL A 90 7.42 5.07 -7.60
C VAL A 90 7.89 6.22 -8.49
N LYS A 91 6.98 6.98 -9.12
CA LYS A 91 7.37 8.16 -9.91
C LYS A 91 8.14 9.18 -9.08
N ALA A 92 7.81 9.29 -7.79
CA ALA A 92 8.41 10.27 -6.89
C ALA A 92 9.64 9.76 -6.13
N ASN A 93 9.80 8.43 -5.99
CA ASN A 93 10.97 7.79 -5.44
C ASN A 93 11.30 6.49 -6.19
N LYS A 94 12.18 6.60 -7.19
CA LYS A 94 12.55 5.46 -8.06
C LYS A 94 13.28 4.33 -7.30
N ALA A 95 13.85 4.59 -6.12
CA ALA A 95 14.55 3.56 -5.35
C ALA A 95 13.60 2.43 -4.87
N ILE A 96 12.30 2.71 -4.78
CA ILE A 96 11.27 1.75 -4.35
C ILE A 96 10.90 0.75 -5.45
N THR A 97 11.36 0.95 -6.69
CA THR A 97 10.90 0.17 -7.85
C THR A 97 11.02 -1.34 -7.66
N GLU A 98 12.12 -1.85 -7.08
CA GLU A 98 12.28 -3.29 -6.86
C GLU A 98 11.31 -3.82 -5.79
N LYS A 99 11.12 -3.09 -4.69
CA LYS A 99 10.11 -3.43 -3.66
C LYS A 99 8.69 -3.44 -4.23
N PHE A 100 8.38 -2.48 -5.10
CA PHE A 100 7.09 -2.43 -5.77
C PHE A 100 6.85 -3.64 -6.69
N LYS A 101 7.87 -4.15 -7.40
CA LYS A 101 7.73 -5.38 -8.21
C LYS A 101 7.30 -6.56 -7.34
N ILE A 102 7.80 -6.66 -6.12
CA ILE A 102 7.45 -7.72 -5.15
C ILE A 102 6.00 -7.57 -4.72
N ALA A 103 5.61 -6.36 -4.26
CA ALA A 103 4.22 -6.07 -3.91
C ALA A 103 3.26 -6.34 -5.06
N LYS A 104 3.60 -5.93 -6.29
CA LYS A 104 2.78 -6.18 -7.49
C LYS A 104 2.63 -7.67 -7.78
N LYS A 105 3.68 -8.47 -7.63
CA LYS A 105 3.57 -9.94 -7.76
C LYS A 105 2.66 -10.51 -6.67
N ALA A 106 2.85 -10.08 -5.41
CA ALA A 106 2.04 -10.51 -4.28
C ALA A 106 0.55 -10.16 -4.44
N LEU A 107 0.20 -8.98 -5.00
CA LEU A 107 -1.20 -8.62 -5.30
C LEU A 107 -1.86 -9.58 -6.28
N ASN A 108 -1.10 -10.26 -7.13
CA ASN A 108 -1.60 -11.23 -8.10
C ASN A 108 -1.48 -12.69 -7.62
N ASN A 109 -1.00 -12.91 -6.39
CA ASN A 109 -0.84 -14.23 -5.78
C ASN A 109 -2.19 -14.78 -5.27
N ALA A 110 -3.07 -15.18 -6.18
CA ALA A 110 -4.37 -15.76 -5.84
C ALA A 110 -4.27 -17.08 -5.04
N GLU A 111 -3.14 -17.78 -5.15
CA GLU A 111 -2.85 -19.02 -4.41
C GLU A 111 -2.58 -18.75 -2.91
N GLY A 112 -2.32 -17.50 -2.52
CA GLY A 112 -2.14 -17.13 -1.12
C GLY A 112 -0.83 -17.61 -0.48
N ILE A 113 0.13 -18.05 -1.30
CA ILE A 113 1.41 -18.60 -0.81
C ILE A 113 2.22 -17.49 -0.11
N LEU A 114 2.60 -17.72 1.14
CA LEU A 114 3.44 -16.81 1.92
C LEU A 114 4.93 -17.15 1.74
N MET A 115 5.80 -16.14 1.87
CA MET A 115 7.26 -16.29 1.86
C MET A 115 7.83 -16.30 3.26
#